data_AF-A0A2E8TR87-F1
#
_entry.id   AF-A0A2E8TR87-F1
#
_cell.length_a   1.000
_cell.length_b   1.000
_cell.length_c   1.000
_cell.angle_alpha   90.00
_cell.angle_beta   90.00
_cell.angle_gamma   90.00
#
_symmetry.space_group_name_H-M   'P 1'
#
loop_
_entity.id
_entity.type
_entity.pdbx_description
1 polymer ?
#
loop_
_entity_poly.entity_id
_entity_poly.type
_entity_poly.pdbx_seq_one_letter_code
_entity_poly.pdbx_strand_id
1 'polypeptide(L)'
;MTAKELASTFAPAILSLLFTITTYFSYTQNPECSQSVNAGQCWDFRPLLIPVFSFLTVVLGVSSVYRYWLQTNKRENNGGGQKISSEENWIGPDGTESGPGVPEDWYLTYNGPAPIVEGIYDENYGVDRGNGAVPIDYYIKKWGVPEGFGKTDHEKLWSKA
;
A
#
# COMPACT_ATOMS: atom_id res chain seq x y z
N MET A 1 -5.62 -12.08 -0.64
CA MET A 1 -6.38 -10.83 -0.89
C MET A 1 -7.76 -11.07 -0.30
N THR A 2 -8.42 -10.11 0.36
CA THR A 2 -9.80 -10.37 0.84
C THR A 2 -10.78 -10.11 -0.29
N ALA A 3 -11.99 -10.71 -0.22
CA ALA A 3 -13.01 -10.52 -1.25
C ALA A 3 -13.40 -9.04 -1.44
N LYS A 4 -13.32 -8.24 -0.38
CA LYS A 4 -13.60 -6.79 -0.40
C LYS A 4 -12.54 -6.01 -1.20
N GLU A 5 -11.26 -6.33 -1.02
CA GLU A 5 -10.16 -5.71 -1.78
C GLU A 5 -10.21 -6.04 -3.28
N LEU A 6 -10.63 -7.28 -3.60
CA LEU A 6 -10.84 -7.71 -4.98
C LEU A 6 -11.99 -6.95 -5.63
N ALA A 7 -13.12 -6.85 -4.95
CA ALA A 7 -14.27 -6.08 -5.45
C ALA A 7 -13.90 -4.61 -5.68
N SER A 8 -13.18 -3.98 -4.75
CA SER A 8 -12.75 -2.57 -4.89
C SER A 8 -11.79 -2.37 -6.06
N THR A 9 -10.85 -3.31 -6.29
CA THR A 9 -9.83 -3.21 -7.35
C THR A 9 -10.44 -3.27 -8.75
N PHE A 10 -11.50 -4.06 -8.95
CA PHE A 10 -12.11 -4.28 -10.27
C PHE A 10 -13.42 -3.50 -10.49
N ALA A 11 -14.07 -3.00 -9.44
CA ALA A 11 -15.34 -2.29 -9.55
C ALA A 11 -15.33 -1.12 -10.57
N PRO A 12 -14.30 -0.25 -10.62
CA PRO A 12 -14.27 0.86 -11.59
C PRO A 12 -14.24 0.36 -13.05
N ALA A 13 -13.47 -0.69 -13.33
CA ALA A 13 -13.37 -1.27 -14.67
C ALA A 13 -14.68 -1.95 -15.08
N ILE A 14 -15.31 -2.69 -14.16
CA ILE A 14 -16.61 -3.36 -14.40
C ILE A 14 -17.72 -2.34 -14.67
N LEU A 15 -17.81 -1.29 -13.85
CA LEU A 15 -18.81 -0.22 -14.05
C LEU A 15 -18.61 0.51 -15.38
N SER A 16 -17.36 0.82 -15.73
CA SER A 16 -17.03 1.47 -17.00
C SER A 16 -17.35 0.58 -18.21
N LEU A 17 -17.11 -0.73 -18.10
CA LEU A 17 -17.45 -1.71 -19.14
C LEU A 17 -18.97 -1.81 -19.33
N LEU A 18 -19.74 -1.91 -18.25
CA LEU A 18 -21.20 -1.96 -18.32
C LEU A 18 -21.79 -0.70 -18.97
N PHE A 19 -21.24 0.48 -18.65
CA PHE A 19 -21.65 1.74 -19.24
C PHE A 19 -21.36 1.79 -20.75
N THR A 20 -20.20 1.29 -21.16
CA THR A 20 -19.79 1.20 -22.57
C THR A 20 -20.71 0.26 -23.35
N ILE A 21 -20.98 -0.93 -22.81
CA ILE A 21 -21.90 -1.92 -23.41
C ILE A 21 -23.30 -1.34 -23.55
N THR A 22 -23.82 -0.68 -22.51
CA THR A 22 -25.15 -0.08 -22.53
C THR A 22 -25.24 1.00 -23.60
N THR A 23 -24.25 1.88 -23.67
CA THR A 23 -24.20 2.96 -24.68
C THR A 23 -24.10 2.41 -26.10
N TYR A 24 -23.32 1.34 -26.30
CA TYR A 24 -23.19 0.65 -27.58
C TYR A 24 -24.51 0.00 -28.01
N PHE A 25 -25.19 -0.72 -27.11
CA PHE A 25 -26.50 -1.30 -27.41
C PHE A 25 -27.54 -0.22 -27.75
N SER A 26 -27.60 0.87 -26.97
CA SER A 26 -28.47 2.01 -27.25
C SER A 26 -28.17 2.69 -28.59
N TYR A 27 -26.91 2.69 -29.04
CA TYR A 27 -26.53 3.16 -30.37
C TYR A 27 -27.04 2.21 -31.47
N THR A 28 -26.84 0.91 -31.32
CA THR A 28 -27.25 -0.09 -32.34
C THR A 28 -28.76 -0.22 -32.51
N GLN A 29 -29.54 -0.02 -31.44
CA GLN A 29 -31.00 -0.17 -31.47
C GLN A 29 -31.74 1.07 -32.00
N ASN A 30 -31.13 2.25 -32.00
CA ASN A 30 -31.79 3.48 -32.44
C ASN A 30 -30.82 4.41 -33.20
N PRO A 31 -30.50 4.07 -34.47
CA PRO A 31 -29.55 4.82 -35.29
C PRO A 31 -30.15 6.10 -35.93
N GLU A 32 -31.47 6.24 -35.94
CA GLU A 32 -32.15 7.29 -36.72
C GLU A 32 -32.32 8.60 -35.95
N CYS A 33 -31.27 9.44 -35.96
CA CYS A 33 -31.42 10.89 -35.80
C CYS A 33 -31.75 11.58 -37.14
N SER A 34 -31.79 10.85 -38.25
CA SER A 34 -31.83 11.39 -39.62
C SER A 34 -33.23 11.78 -40.13
N GLN A 35 -34.32 11.48 -39.41
CA GLN A 35 -35.69 11.78 -39.87
C GLN A 35 -36.41 12.90 -39.11
N SER A 36 -35.78 13.55 -38.11
CA SER A 36 -36.45 14.60 -37.35
C SER A 36 -36.34 15.97 -38.03
N VAL A 37 -37.46 16.68 -38.14
CA VAL A 37 -37.63 17.97 -38.83
C VAL A 37 -36.82 19.13 -38.19
N ASN A 38 -36.19 18.89 -37.03
CA ASN A 38 -35.36 19.85 -36.30
C ASN A 38 -33.91 19.36 -36.16
N ALA A 39 -33.14 19.47 -37.24
CA ALA A 39 -31.71 19.09 -37.28
C ALA A 39 -30.82 19.84 -36.25
N GLY A 40 -31.31 20.90 -35.61
CA GLY A 40 -30.62 21.64 -34.55
C GLY A 40 -30.68 21.01 -33.14
N GLN A 41 -31.41 19.91 -32.93
CA GLN A 41 -31.58 19.28 -31.61
C GLN A 41 -31.00 17.85 -31.49
N CYS A 42 -30.45 17.27 -32.56
CA CYS A 42 -29.75 15.98 -32.48
C CYS A 42 -28.28 16.19 -32.08
N TRP A 43 -28.05 16.42 -30.78
CA TRP A 43 -26.70 16.31 -30.21
C TRP A 43 -26.35 14.83 -29.99
N ASP A 44 -26.03 14.13 -31.08
CA ASP A 44 -25.59 12.74 -30.99
C ASP A 44 -24.09 12.68 -30.68
N PHE A 45 -23.76 12.75 -29.39
CA PHE A 45 -22.37 12.58 -28.91
C PHE A 45 -21.95 11.11 -28.82
N ARG A 46 -22.84 10.14 -29.08
CA ARG A 46 -22.53 8.70 -28.96
C ARG A 46 -21.29 8.29 -29.79
N PRO A 47 -21.07 8.77 -31.04
CA PRO A 47 -19.88 8.43 -31.82
C PRO A 47 -18.57 8.96 -31.23
N LEU A 48 -18.62 10.08 -30.49
CA LEU A 48 -17.46 10.65 -29.80
C LEU A 48 -17.23 9.99 -28.43
N LEU A 49 -18.31 9.59 -27.75
CA LEU A 49 -18.25 8.99 -26.42
C LEU A 49 -17.79 7.53 -26.44
N ILE A 50 -18.20 6.75 -27.45
CA ILE A 50 -17.80 5.33 -27.59
C ILE A 50 -16.27 5.14 -27.58
N PRO A 51 -15.45 5.85 -28.39
CA PRO A 51 -14.00 5.67 -28.35
C PRO A 51 -13.38 6.16 -27.04
N VAL A 52 -13.93 7.22 -26.42
CA VAL A 52 -13.44 7.75 -25.13
C VAL A 52 -13.69 6.74 -24.00
N PHE A 53 -14.88 6.16 -23.92
CA PHE A 53 -15.20 5.14 -22.93
C PHE A 53 -14.47 3.82 -23.20
N SER A 54 -14.28 3.45 -24.47
CA SER A 54 -13.45 2.30 -24.83
C SER A 54 -11.99 2.49 -24.40
N PHE A 55 -11.41 3.68 -24.58
CA PHE A 55 -10.06 3.94 -24.10
C PHE A 55 -9.99 3.94 -22.56
N LEU A 56 -10.97 4.56 -21.89
CA LEU A 56 -11.05 4.60 -20.44
C LEU A 56 -11.17 3.19 -19.83
N THR A 57 -12.00 2.32 -20.41
CA THR A 57 -12.15 0.93 -19.94
C THR A 57 -10.85 0.15 -20.05
N VAL A 58 -10.09 0.32 -21.13
CA VAL A 58 -8.76 -0.30 -21.29
C VAL A 58 -7.79 0.22 -20.23
N VAL A 59 -7.72 1.53 -20.03
CA VAL A 59 -6.83 2.14 -19.01
C VAL A 59 -7.17 1.63 -17.61
N LEU A 60 -8.46 1.59 -17.27
CA LEU A 60 -8.91 1.06 -15.97
C LEU A 60 -8.61 -0.43 -15.83
N GLY A 61 -8.82 -1.23 -16.87
CA GLY A 61 -8.50 -2.65 -16.88
C GLY A 61 -7.00 -2.90 -16.65
N VAL A 62 -6.13 -2.20 -17.39
CA VAL A 62 -4.67 -2.29 -17.23
C VAL A 62 -4.26 -1.84 -15.82
N SER A 63 -4.83 -0.74 -15.31
CA SER A 63 -4.56 -0.25 -13.95
C SER A 63 -5.00 -1.26 -12.88
N SER A 64 -6.18 -1.88 -13.02
CA SER A 64 -6.67 -2.93 -12.12
C SER A 64 -5.77 -4.16 -12.14
N VAL A 65 -5.33 -4.61 -13.32
CA VAL A 65 -4.38 -5.73 -13.45
C VAL A 65 -3.02 -5.39 -12.84
N TYR A 66 -2.52 -4.18 -13.09
CA TYR A 66 -1.26 -3.71 -12.50
C TYR A 66 -1.33 -3.66 -10.97
N ARG A 67 -2.42 -3.13 -10.40
CA ARG A 67 -2.65 -3.11 -8.95
C ARG A 67 -2.79 -4.50 -8.36
N TYR A 68 -3.45 -5.41 -9.08
CA TYR A 68 -3.54 -6.82 -8.68
C TYR A 68 -2.15 -7.46 -8.64
N TRP A 69 -1.36 -7.30 -9.71
CA TRP A 69 0.01 -7.80 -9.79
C TRP A 69 0.93 -7.21 -8.71
N LEU A 70 0.83 -5.91 -8.46
CA LEU A 70 1.57 -5.25 -7.39
C LEU A 70 1.21 -5.84 -6.01
N GLN A 71 -0.08 -6.11 -5.76
CA GLN A 71 -0.53 -6.70 -4.50
C GLN A 71 -0.13 -8.18 -4.37
N THR A 72 -0.14 -8.95 -5.46
CA THR A 72 0.34 -10.34 -5.44
C THR A 72 1.84 -10.38 -5.22
N ASN A 73 2.62 -9.54 -5.90
CA ASN A 73 4.06 -9.44 -5.69
C ASN A 73 4.43 -8.90 -4.32
N LYS A 74 3.67 -7.94 -3.79
CA LYS A 74 3.84 -7.49 -2.40
C LYS A 74 3.54 -8.64 -1.42
N ARG A 75 2.60 -9.54 -1.73
CA ARG A 75 2.37 -10.78 -0.96
C ARG A 75 3.38 -11.87 -1.22
N GLU A 76 4.05 -11.95 -2.36
CA GLU A 76 5.16 -12.87 -2.58
C GLU A 76 6.43 -12.36 -1.91
N ASN A 77 6.65 -11.05 -1.87
CA ASN A 77 7.74 -10.44 -1.09
C ASN A 77 7.45 -10.49 0.42
N ASN A 78 6.20 -10.31 0.85
CA ASN A 78 5.80 -10.43 2.27
C ASN A 78 5.45 -11.87 2.69
N GLY A 79 5.20 -12.78 1.75
CA GLY A 79 4.86 -14.20 1.95
C GLY A 79 5.98 -15.15 1.51
N GLY A 80 7.07 -14.59 0.97
CA GLY A 80 8.38 -15.18 0.81
C GLY A 80 9.23 -15.05 2.08
N GLY A 81 8.61 -14.83 3.24
CA GLY A 81 9.18 -15.07 4.55
C GLY A 81 9.36 -16.55 4.86
N GLN A 82 9.89 -17.33 3.91
CA GLN A 82 10.59 -18.58 4.19
C GLN A 82 11.51 -18.96 3.02
N LYS A 83 12.30 -17.99 2.52
CA LYS A 83 13.63 -18.37 2.04
C LYS A 83 14.51 -18.43 3.28
N ILE A 84 14.64 -19.63 3.85
CA ILE A 84 15.73 -19.98 4.75
C ILE A 84 17.01 -19.88 3.89
N SER A 85 17.47 -18.65 3.66
CA SER A 85 18.88 -18.39 3.82
C SER A 85 19.03 -18.30 5.32
N SER A 86 19.57 -19.33 5.94
CA SER A 86 20.11 -19.23 7.28
C SER A 86 21.30 -18.26 7.23
N GLU A 87 21.02 -16.97 7.06
CA GLU A 87 21.87 -15.97 7.67
C GLU A 87 21.62 -16.15 9.16
N GLU A 88 22.52 -16.90 9.80
CA GLU A 88 22.55 -17.04 11.24
C GLU A 88 22.42 -15.64 11.85
N ASN A 89 21.54 -15.49 12.85
CA ASN A 89 21.41 -14.23 13.57
C ASN A 89 22.81 -13.79 14.03
N TRP A 90 23.16 -12.54 13.77
CA TRP A 90 24.41 -11.99 14.26
C TRP A 90 24.31 -11.82 15.78
N ILE A 91 25.28 -12.36 16.51
CA ILE A 91 25.36 -12.20 17.96
C ILE A 91 26.22 -10.97 18.25
N GLY A 92 25.61 -9.97 18.88
CA GLY A 92 26.29 -8.76 19.29
C GLY A 92 27.37 -9.00 20.34
N PRO A 93 28.26 -8.02 20.56
CA PRO A 93 29.30 -8.11 21.58
C PRO A 93 28.74 -8.26 23.01
N ASP A 94 27.47 -7.91 23.21
CA ASP A 94 26.68 -8.08 24.43
C ASP A 94 25.98 -9.46 24.53
N GLY A 95 26.17 -10.35 23.55
CA GLY A 95 25.52 -11.65 23.48
C GLY A 95 24.10 -11.63 22.93
N THR A 96 23.65 -10.50 22.39
CA THR A 96 22.27 -10.34 21.89
C THR A 96 22.16 -10.78 20.44
N GLU A 97 21.27 -11.72 20.16
CA GLU A 97 20.93 -12.09 18.79
C GLU A 97 20.24 -10.93 18.07
N SER A 98 20.70 -10.65 16.85
CA SER A 98 20.16 -9.62 15.97
C SER A 98 20.03 -10.15 14.55
N GLY A 99 18.91 -9.87 13.88
CA GLY A 99 18.65 -10.34 12.52
C GLY A 99 17.17 -10.58 12.24
N PRO A 100 16.84 -10.96 10.99
CA PRO A 100 15.47 -11.18 10.55
C PRO A 100 14.77 -12.36 11.25
N GLY A 101 15.55 -13.26 11.89
CA GLY A 101 15.03 -14.37 12.68
C GLY A 101 14.67 -14.03 14.13
N VAL A 102 14.95 -12.80 14.57
CA VAL A 102 14.67 -12.36 15.95
C VAL A 102 13.19 -11.95 16.08
N PRO A 103 12.48 -12.38 17.14
CA PRO A 103 11.08 -12.00 17.37
C PRO A 103 10.87 -10.48 17.42
N GLU A 104 9.71 -10.01 16.98
CA GLU A 104 9.38 -8.57 16.99
C GLU A 104 9.35 -7.96 18.40
N ASP A 105 9.07 -8.78 19.42
CA ASP A 105 8.93 -8.40 20.81
C ASP A 105 10.20 -8.66 21.65
N TRP A 106 11.34 -8.89 21.00
CA TRP A 106 12.64 -9.16 21.66
C TRP A 106 13.00 -8.15 22.76
N TYR A 107 12.59 -6.89 22.59
CA TYR A 107 12.86 -5.79 23.51
C TYR A 107 12.21 -6.01 24.90
N LEU A 108 11.18 -6.85 25.01
CA LEU A 108 10.51 -7.17 26.27
C LEU A 108 11.40 -8.02 27.20
N THR A 109 12.17 -8.94 26.64
CA THR A 109 13.07 -9.85 27.38
C THR A 109 14.51 -9.36 27.40
N TYR A 110 14.84 -8.36 26.57
CA TYR A 110 16.16 -7.77 26.50
C TYR A 110 16.51 -6.97 27.76
N ASN A 111 17.62 -7.33 28.39
CA ASN A 111 18.15 -6.68 29.61
C ASN A 111 19.53 -6.04 29.40
N GLY A 112 19.97 -5.91 28.15
CA GLY A 112 21.26 -5.32 27.82
C GLY A 112 21.26 -3.78 27.81
N PRO A 113 22.36 -3.16 27.35
CA PRO A 113 22.48 -1.71 27.24
C PRO A 113 21.45 -1.12 26.26
N ALA A 114 21.23 0.19 26.32
CA ALA A 114 20.35 0.88 25.37
C ALA A 114 20.80 0.61 23.91
N PRO A 115 19.93 0.05 23.05
CA PRO A 115 20.25 -0.14 21.63
C PRO A 115 20.55 1.20 20.96
N ILE A 116 21.49 1.23 20.02
CA ILE A 116 21.80 2.47 19.30
C ILE A 116 20.67 2.75 18.31
N VAL A 117 20.07 3.93 18.41
CA VAL A 117 19.05 4.38 17.47
C VAL A 117 19.71 4.91 16.20
N GLU A 118 19.40 4.29 15.07
CA GLU A 118 19.91 4.65 13.75
C GLU A 118 18.91 5.51 12.96
N GLY A 119 17.63 5.46 13.33
CA GLY A 119 16.58 6.23 12.66
C GLY A 119 15.21 6.07 13.29
N ILE A 120 14.22 6.74 12.69
CA ILE A 120 12.80 6.62 13.05
C ILE A 120 12.05 6.07 11.84
N TYR A 121 11.28 5.01 12.07
CA TYR A 121 10.42 4.38 11.09
C TYR A 121 9.00 4.30 11.65
N ASP A 122 8.14 5.20 11.19
CA ASP A 122 6.78 5.38 11.69
C ASP A 122 6.77 5.58 13.23
N GLU A 123 6.24 4.61 13.98
CA GLU A 123 6.10 4.64 15.44
C GLU A 123 7.25 3.90 16.18
N ASN A 124 8.29 3.48 15.44
CA ASN A 124 9.41 2.72 15.98
C ASN A 124 10.74 3.45 15.79
N TYR A 125 11.65 3.30 16.76
CA TYR A 125 13.06 3.54 16.52
C TYR A 125 13.64 2.35 15.77
N GLY A 126 14.36 2.64 14.68
CA GLY A 126 15.26 1.69 14.05
C GLY A 126 16.53 1.58 14.88
N VAL A 127 16.89 0.37 15.29
CA VAL A 127 17.99 0.12 16.22
C VAL A 127 18.98 -0.91 15.70
N ASP A 128 20.20 -0.89 16.23
CA ASP A 128 21.30 -1.80 15.86
C ASP A 128 21.21 -3.21 16.47
N ARG A 129 20.09 -3.58 17.10
CA ARG A 129 19.90 -4.84 17.83
C ARG A 129 18.57 -5.51 17.54
N GLY A 130 18.52 -6.80 17.86
CA GLY A 130 17.32 -7.61 17.75
C GLY A 130 16.81 -7.68 16.32
N ASN A 131 15.51 -7.51 16.12
CA ASN A 131 14.95 -7.45 14.76
C ASN A 131 15.14 -6.09 14.07
N GLY A 132 15.82 -5.14 14.72
CA GLY A 132 16.08 -3.81 14.20
C GLY A 132 15.02 -2.75 14.52
N ALA A 133 14.00 -3.07 15.32
CA ALA A 133 12.95 -2.12 15.68
C ALA A 133 12.54 -2.21 17.16
N VAL A 134 12.27 -1.06 17.77
CA VAL A 134 11.65 -0.94 19.10
C VAL A 134 10.61 0.18 19.09
N PRO A 135 9.40 -0.03 19.64
CA PRO A 135 8.41 1.04 19.79
C PRO A 135 8.98 2.24 20.54
N ILE A 136 8.79 3.44 20.01
CA ILE A 136 9.38 4.68 20.55
C ILE A 136 9.01 4.87 22.03
N ASP A 137 7.74 4.70 22.38
CA ASP A 137 7.25 4.85 23.75
C ASP A 137 7.91 3.87 24.71
N TYR A 138 8.08 2.61 24.27
CA TYR A 138 8.74 1.59 25.08
C TYR A 138 10.22 1.93 25.28
N TYR A 139 10.90 2.34 24.20
CA TYR A 139 12.30 2.70 24.24
C TYR A 139 12.55 3.86 25.21
N ILE A 140 11.79 4.95 25.07
CA ILE A 140 11.93 6.15 25.92
C ILE A 140 11.66 5.79 27.38
N LYS A 141 10.62 4.99 27.66
CA LYS A 141 10.29 4.58 29.02
C LYS A 141 11.41 3.76 29.67
N LYS A 142 12.13 2.95 28.90
CA LYS A 142 13.16 2.02 29.41
C LYS A 142 14.56 2.62 29.44
N TRP A 143 14.95 3.34 28.40
CA TRP A 143 16.32 3.85 28.20
C TRP A 143 16.41 5.37 28.11
N GLY A 144 15.28 6.08 28.05
CA GLY A 144 15.24 7.53 27.87
C GLY A 144 15.30 7.95 26.39
N VAL A 145 15.32 9.27 26.17
CA VAL A 145 15.39 9.84 24.81
C VAL A 145 16.82 9.65 24.26
N PRO A 146 17.01 9.03 23.08
CA PRO A 146 18.33 8.77 22.53
C PRO A 146 19.02 10.07 22.08
N GLU A 147 20.36 10.10 22.15
CA GLU A 147 21.13 11.26 21.75
C GLU A 147 20.95 11.56 20.25
N GLY A 148 20.70 12.84 19.92
CA GLY A 148 20.44 13.26 18.55
C GLY A 148 18.96 13.15 18.12
N PHE A 149 18.16 12.39 18.86
CA PHE A 149 16.72 12.26 18.69
C PHE A 149 15.98 13.10 19.76
N GLY A 150 14.68 13.32 19.58
CA GLY A 150 13.88 14.18 20.47
C GLY A 150 13.80 15.67 20.08
N LYS A 151 14.20 16.05 18.86
CA LYS A 151 14.36 17.47 18.44
C LYS A 151 13.33 17.93 17.40
N THR A 152 12.70 17.01 16.69
CA THR A 152 11.68 17.32 15.68
C THR A 152 10.31 17.53 16.32
N ASP A 153 9.41 18.22 15.63
CA ASP A 153 8.07 18.51 16.16
C ASP A 153 7.23 17.24 16.39
N HIS A 154 7.56 16.14 15.69
CA HIS A 154 6.99 14.82 15.94
C HIS A 154 7.44 14.25 17.30
N GLU A 155 8.73 14.39 17.63
CA GLU A 155 9.30 13.89 18.88
C GLU A 155 9.00 14.81 20.09
N LYS A 156 8.84 16.13 19.87
CA LYS A 156 8.48 17.13 20.91
C LYS A 156 7.05 17.00 21.43
N LEU A 157 6.14 16.37 20.68
CA LEU A 157 4.79 16.08 21.16
C LEU A 157 4.81 15.15 22.38
N TRP A 158 5.90 14.40 22.58
CA TRP A 158 6.01 13.35 23.60
C TRP A 158 6.89 13.72 24.80
N SER A 159 7.60 14.87 24.76
CA SER A 159 8.37 15.38 25.91
C SER A 159 7.51 16.14 26.94
N LYS A 160 6.17 16.14 26.80
CA LYS A 160 5.22 16.89 27.64
C LYS A 160 4.27 16.00 28.47
N ALA A 161 4.52 14.70 28.56
CA ALA A 161 3.76 13.79 29.42
C ALA A 161 4.50 13.50 30.73
#